data_AF-K9UK31-F1
#
_entry.id   AF-K9UK31-F1
#
_cell.length_a   1.000
_cell.length_b   1.000
_cell.length_c   1.000
_cell.angle_alpha   90.00
_cell.angle_beta   90.00
_cell.angle_gamma   90.00
#
_symmetry.space_group_name_H-M   'P 1'
#
loop_
_entity.id
_entity.type
_entity.pdbx_description
1 polymer ?
#
loop_
_entity_poly.entity_id
_entity_poly.type
_entity_poly.pdbx_seq_one_letter_code
_entity_poly.pdbx_strand_id
1 'polypeptide(L)'
;METNLANAYDVLSVSQTASNAEITKSFAIAMKHRKYSPDAIAKARKSLMNPEERIVADYLRPVLPTINQFKCQDFIALDEPVPTIDWLSEFDRLEESIADADEVSEIDRQLGSALF
;
A
#
# COMPACT_ATOMS: atom_id res chain seq x y z
N MET A 1 -14.82 31.93 18.09
CA MET A 1 -14.97 31.93 16.61
C MET A 1 -14.22 30.73 16.09
N GLU A 2 -14.91 29.62 15.89
CA GLU A 2 -14.29 28.42 15.33
C GLU A 2 -14.00 28.69 13.85
N THR A 3 -12.73 28.94 13.53
CA THR A 3 -12.28 28.90 12.15
C THR A 3 -12.36 27.45 11.71
N ASN A 4 -13.44 27.11 11.01
CA ASN A 4 -13.64 25.79 10.44
C ASN A 4 -12.35 25.38 9.72
N LEU A 5 -11.69 24.37 10.27
CA LEU A 5 -10.34 23.95 9.94
C LEU A 5 -10.40 23.13 8.64
N ALA A 6 -11.06 23.65 7.61
CA ALA A 6 -11.25 23.00 6.32
C ALA A 6 -9.93 23.04 5.53
N ASN A 7 -9.68 21.99 4.74
CA ASN A 7 -8.50 21.93 3.89
C ASN A 7 -8.61 23.01 2.78
N ALA A 8 -7.51 23.71 2.51
CA ALA A 8 -7.48 24.74 1.47
C ALA A 8 -7.83 24.17 0.08
N TYR A 9 -7.41 22.93 -0.19
CA TYR A 9 -7.73 22.21 -1.42
C TYR A 9 -9.24 21.95 -1.56
N ASP A 10 -9.91 21.55 -0.47
CA ASP A 10 -11.36 21.31 -0.46
C ASP A 10 -12.16 22.61 -0.56
N VAL A 11 -11.66 23.69 0.07
CA VAL A 11 -12.29 25.02 0.01
C VAL A 11 -12.30 25.56 -1.42
N LEU A 12 -11.18 25.40 -2.14
CA LEU A 12 -11.06 25.83 -3.53
C LEU A 12 -11.51 24.77 -4.54
N SER A 13 -11.83 23.54 -4.09
CA SER A 13 -12.21 22.40 -4.94
C SER A 13 -11.18 22.12 -6.04
N VAL A 14 -9.91 22.05 -5.64
CA VAL A 14 -8.76 21.79 -6.52
C VAL A 14 -7.95 20.60 -6.03
N SER A 15 -7.25 19.94 -6.96
CA SER A 15 -6.27 18.90 -6.63
C SER A 15 -5.03 19.47 -5.93
N GLN A 16 -4.35 18.66 -5.13
CA GLN A 16 -3.02 18.98 -4.57
C GLN A 16 -1.97 19.28 -5.66
N THR A 17 -2.13 18.62 -6.82
CA THR A 17 -1.25 18.81 -7.99
C THR A 17 -1.60 20.05 -8.82
N ALA A 18 -2.57 20.86 -8.40
CA ALA A 18 -3.06 21.99 -9.18
C ALA A 18 -1.98 23.07 -9.38
N SER A 19 -1.97 23.66 -10.57
CA SER A 19 -1.11 24.79 -10.91
C SER A 19 -1.62 26.10 -10.30
N ASN A 20 -0.75 27.11 -10.17
CA ASN A 20 -1.15 28.43 -9.66
C ASN A 20 -2.24 29.10 -10.52
N ALA A 21 -2.26 28.82 -11.83
CA ALA A 21 -3.30 29.29 -12.73
C ALA A 21 -4.66 28.63 -12.43
N GLU A 22 -4.68 27.32 -12.16
CA GLU A 22 -5.89 26.59 -11.77
C GLU A 22 -6.42 27.03 -10.41
N ILE A 23 -5.55 27.28 -9.43
CA ILE A 23 -5.91 27.83 -8.12
C ILE A 23 -6.62 29.18 -8.28
N THR A 24 -6.10 30.04 -9.16
CA THR A 24 -6.68 31.38 -9.41
C THR A 24 -8.05 31.29 -10.10
N LYS A 25 -8.20 30.40 -11.08
CA LYS A 25 -9.50 30.15 -11.73
C LYS A 25 -10.52 29.60 -10.73
N SER A 26 -10.10 28.66 -9.90
CA SER A 26 -10.97 27.98 -8.93
C SER A 26 -11.38 28.90 -7.78
N PHE A 27 -10.54 29.86 -7.40
CA PHE A 27 -10.92 30.94 -6.48
C PHE A 27 -12.14 31.74 -6.96
N ALA A 28 -12.17 32.12 -8.25
CA ALA A 28 -13.32 32.84 -8.81
C ALA A 28 -14.60 31.97 -8.80
N ILE A 29 -14.44 30.67 -9.09
CA ILE A 29 -15.53 29.69 -9.05
C ILE A 29 -16.05 29.51 -7.61
N ALA A 30 -15.17 29.33 -6.63
CA ALA A 30 -15.52 29.17 -5.22
C ALA A 30 -16.27 30.39 -4.67
N MET A 31 -15.82 31.61 -5.01
CA MET A 31 -16.50 32.86 -4.66
C MET A 31 -17.92 32.94 -5.24
N LYS A 32 -18.14 32.40 -6.45
CA LYS A 32 -19.47 32.33 -7.08
C LYS A 32 -20.37 31.31 -6.39
N HIS A 33 -19.85 30.14 -6.03
CA HIS A 33 -20.61 29.09 -5.36
C HIS A 33 -20.99 29.41 -3.91
N ARG A 34 -20.24 30.29 -3.23
CA ARG A 34 -20.52 30.75 -1.85
C ARG A 34 -20.71 29.61 -0.83
N LYS A 35 -20.10 28.45 -1.08
CA LYS A 35 -20.14 27.29 -0.17
C LYS A 35 -19.40 27.56 1.15
N TYR A 36 -18.36 28.38 1.08
CA TYR A 36 -17.54 28.81 2.22
C TYR A 36 -17.59 30.34 2.37
N SER A 37 -17.20 30.86 3.53
CA SER A 37 -17.13 32.31 3.74
C SER A 37 -16.08 32.93 2.82
N PRO A 38 -16.29 34.17 2.33
CA PRO A 38 -15.31 34.84 1.46
C PRO A 38 -13.91 34.94 2.09
N ASP A 39 -13.86 35.12 3.42
CA ASP A 39 -12.60 35.16 4.17
C ASP A 39 -11.89 33.80 4.17
N ALA A 40 -12.62 32.70 4.36
CA ALA A 40 -12.05 31.35 4.27
C ALA A 40 -11.51 31.05 2.86
N ILE A 41 -12.23 31.46 1.82
CA ILE A 41 -11.82 31.28 0.42
C ILE A 41 -10.55 32.11 0.11
N ALA A 42 -10.49 33.35 0.59
CA ALA A 42 -9.32 34.21 0.45
C ALA A 42 -8.09 33.64 1.19
N LYS A 43 -8.29 33.16 2.42
CA LYS A 43 -7.24 32.52 3.23
C LYS A 43 -6.72 31.24 2.57
N ALA A 44 -7.62 30.40 2.04
CA ALA A 44 -7.24 29.18 1.32
C ALA A 44 -6.38 29.49 0.09
N ARG A 45 -6.79 30.50 -0.72
CA ARG A 45 -5.98 30.94 -1.86
C ARG A 45 -4.61 31.46 -1.42
N LYS A 46 -4.56 32.32 -0.41
CA LYS A 46 -3.30 32.88 0.10
C LYS A 46 -2.33 31.77 0.53
N SER A 47 -2.85 30.77 1.25
CA SER A 47 -2.07 29.64 1.73
C SER A 47 -1.52 28.78 0.59
N LEU A 48 -2.34 28.45 -0.41
CA LEU A 48 -1.89 27.65 -1.57
C LEU A 48 -0.99 28.40 -2.56
N MET A 49 -1.03 29.74 -2.55
CA MET A 49 -0.12 30.57 -3.36
C MET A 49 1.25 30.77 -2.69
N ASN A 50 1.34 30.63 -1.37
CA ASN A 50 2.61 30.71 -0.64
C ASN A 50 3.28 29.32 -0.61
N PRO A 51 4.49 29.14 -1.16
CA PRO A 51 5.14 27.82 -1.22
C PRO A 51 5.37 27.19 0.16
N GLU A 52 5.71 27.98 1.18
CA GLU A 52 5.97 27.45 2.53
C GLU A 52 4.69 26.90 3.17
N GLU A 53 3.60 27.67 3.10
CA GLU A 53 2.29 27.25 3.61
C GLU A 53 1.71 26.09 2.80
N ARG A 54 1.97 26.06 1.48
CA ARG A 54 1.54 24.97 0.61
C ARG A 54 2.22 23.65 0.98
N ILE A 55 3.53 23.66 1.25
CA ILE A 55 4.24 22.46 1.73
C ILE A 55 3.59 21.96 3.03
N VAL A 56 3.30 22.85 3.98
CA VAL A 56 2.63 22.47 5.23
C VAL A 56 1.26 21.84 4.96
N ALA A 57 0.48 22.41 4.03
CA ALA A 57 -0.82 21.86 3.65
C ALA A 57 -0.72 20.47 3.01
N ASP A 58 0.26 20.27 2.11
CA ASP A 58 0.48 19.00 1.41
C ASP A 58 0.85 17.87 2.37
N TYR A 59 1.73 18.16 3.35
CA TYR A 59 2.18 17.15 4.30
C TYR A 59 1.19 16.89 5.43
N LEU A 60 0.59 17.94 6.01
CA LEU A 60 -0.25 17.77 7.20
C LEU A 60 -1.70 17.45 6.85
N ARG A 61 -2.16 17.79 5.64
CA ARG A 61 -3.56 17.68 5.23
C ARG A 61 -3.69 17.23 3.78
N PRO A 62 -3.22 16.02 3.44
CA PRO A 62 -3.42 15.48 2.11
C PRO A 62 -4.92 15.22 1.87
N VAL A 63 -5.39 15.58 0.68
CA VAL A 63 -6.66 15.09 0.12
C VAL A 63 -6.47 13.62 -0.25
N LEU A 64 -7.01 12.73 0.58
CA LEU A 64 -6.92 11.28 0.39
C LEU A 64 -8.04 10.79 -0.55
N PRO A 65 -7.78 9.77 -1.38
CA PRO A 65 -8.82 9.15 -2.17
C PRO A 65 -9.84 8.48 -1.25
N THR A 66 -11.09 8.38 -1.71
CA THR A 66 -12.11 7.60 -1.01
C THR A 66 -11.63 6.17 -0.85
N ILE A 67 -11.60 5.68 0.40
CA ILE A 67 -11.23 4.30 0.69
C ILE A 67 -12.30 3.41 0.07
N ASN A 68 -11.95 2.75 -1.03
CA ASN A 68 -12.74 1.63 -1.53
C ASN A 68 -12.55 0.51 -0.51
N GLN A 69 -13.58 0.26 0.30
CA GLN A 69 -13.60 -0.93 1.13
C GLN A 69 -13.27 -2.12 0.24
N PHE A 70 -12.25 -2.90 0.62
CA PHE A 70 -12.00 -4.15 -0.06
C PHE A 70 -13.29 -4.95 -0.02
N LYS A 71 -13.77 -5.39 -1.18
CA LYS A 71 -14.88 -6.34 -1.20
C LYS A 71 -14.43 -7.53 -0.37
N CYS A 72 -15.15 -7.86 0.70
CA CYS A 72 -15.02 -9.16 1.33
C CYS A 72 -15.19 -10.17 0.19
N GLN A 73 -14.11 -10.86 -0.17
CA GLN A 73 -14.19 -11.89 -1.17
C GLN A 73 -14.99 -13.02 -0.53
N ASP A 74 -15.98 -13.52 -1.24
CA ASP A 74 -16.76 -14.65 -0.77
C ASP A 74 -15.84 -15.88 -0.81
N PHE A 75 -15.46 -16.36 0.38
CA PHE A 75 -14.59 -17.51 0.59
C PHE A 75 -15.29 -18.85 0.30
N ILE A 76 -16.21 -18.88 -0.67
CA ILE A 76 -16.98 -20.08 -1.03
C ILE A 76 -16.04 -21.21 -1.48
N ALA A 77 -14.89 -20.89 -2.07
CA ALA A 77 -13.87 -21.87 -2.44
C ALA A 77 -13.22 -22.60 -1.24
N LEU A 78 -13.39 -22.12 -0.01
CA LEU A 78 -12.94 -22.80 1.21
C LEU A 78 -13.98 -23.80 1.75
N ASP A 79 -15.21 -23.80 1.22
CA ASP A 79 -16.23 -24.81 1.53
C ASP A 79 -16.03 -26.11 0.72
N GLU A 80 -15.07 -26.12 -0.22
CA GLU A 80 -14.70 -27.34 -0.94
C GLU A 80 -14.08 -28.36 0.04
N PRO A 81 -14.44 -29.65 -0.06
CA PRO A 81 -13.89 -30.66 0.82
C PRO A 81 -12.37 -30.72 0.67
N VAL A 82 -11.67 -30.83 1.81
CA VAL A 82 -10.21 -30.91 1.84
C VAL A 82 -9.74 -31.99 0.85
N PRO A 83 -8.83 -31.66 -0.09
CA PRO A 83 -8.36 -32.62 -1.07
C PRO A 83 -7.69 -33.80 -0.37
N THR A 84 -7.96 -35.00 -0.89
CA THR A 84 -7.29 -36.21 -0.40
C THR A 84 -5.83 -36.16 -0.84
N ILE A 85 -4.92 -36.26 0.13
CA ILE A 85 -3.48 -36.33 -0.12
C ILE A 85 -3.13 -37.80 -0.27
N ASP A 86 -2.82 -38.23 -1.48
CA ASP A 86 -2.28 -39.55 -1.75
C ASP A 86 -0.76 -39.51 -1.54
N TRP A 87 -0.29 -40.17 -0.49
CA TRP A 87 1.13 -40.37 -0.27
C TRP A 87 1.69 -41.30 -1.33
N LEU A 88 2.71 -40.85 -2.06
CA LEU A 88 3.39 -41.66 -3.06
C LEU A 88 4.26 -42.69 -2.34
N SER A 89 3.94 -43.98 -2.53
CA SER A 89 4.67 -45.11 -1.93
C SER A 89 6.15 -45.19 -2.31
N GLU A 90 6.57 -44.44 -3.34
CA GLU A 90 7.98 -44.29 -3.75
C GLU A 90 8.83 -43.64 -2.65
N PHE A 91 8.23 -42.86 -1.76
CA PHE A 91 8.93 -42.17 -0.67
C PHE A 91 8.91 -42.95 0.65
N ASP A 92 8.21 -44.09 0.74
CA ASP A 92 8.15 -44.89 1.97
C ASP A 92 9.52 -45.48 2.35
N ARG A 93 10.42 -45.66 1.37
CA ARG A 93 11.77 -46.20 1.55
C ARG A 93 12.85 -45.12 1.58
N LEU A 94 12.46 -43.85 1.63
CA LEU A 94 13.42 -42.74 1.64
C LEU A 94 14.38 -42.86 2.83
N GLU A 95 13.85 -43.23 4.00
CA GLU A 95 14.63 -43.43 5.22
C GLU A 95 15.72 -44.51 5.07
N GLU A 96 15.38 -45.63 4.41
CA GLU A 96 16.33 -46.73 4.13
C GLU A 96 17.44 -46.26 3.18
N SER A 97 17.08 -45.52 2.12
CA SER A 97 18.06 -45.00 1.16
C SER A 97 18.99 -43.93 1.73
N ILE A 98 18.53 -43.14 2.71
CA ILE A 98 19.38 -42.16 3.41
C ILE A 98 20.35 -42.91 4.34
N ALA A 99 19.88 -43.93 5.05
CA ALA A 99 20.75 -44.77 5.89
C ALA A 99 21.85 -45.46 5.07
N ASP A 100 21.51 -46.03 3.91
CA ASP A 100 22.48 -46.65 2.99
C ASP A 100 23.50 -45.64 2.44
N ALA A 101 23.11 -44.37 2.27
CA ALA A 101 24.01 -43.32 1.81
C ALA A 101 24.99 -42.82 2.89
N ASP A 102 24.57 -42.87 4.16
CA ASP A 102 25.42 -42.52 5.31
C ASP A 102 26.37 -43.67 5.71
N GLU A 103 26.10 -44.89 5.26
CA GLU A 103 27.06 -46.01 5.33
C GLU A 103 28.19 -45.81 4.31
N VAL A 104 29.24 -45.08 4.74
CA VAL A 104 30.49 -44.97 3.97
C VAL A 104 31.08 -46.36 3.78
N SER A 105 31.17 -46.81 2.52
CA SER A 105 31.81 -48.07 2.17
C SER A 105 33.24 -48.12 2.72
N GLU A 106 33.67 -49.28 3.20
CA GLU A 106 35.03 -49.47 3.72
C GLU A 106 36.10 -49.10 2.67
N ILE A 107 35.76 -49.26 1.39
CA ILE A 107 36.58 -48.84 0.24
C ILE A 107 36.70 -47.31 0.21
N ASP A 108 35.59 -46.58 0.36
CA ASP A 108 35.59 -45.11 0.35
C ASP A 108 36.38 -44.53 1.51
N ARG A 109 36.31 -45.18 2.67
CA ARG A 109 37.12 -44.83 3.85
C ARG A 109 38.62 -45.06 3.62
N GLN A 110 39.00 -46.18 2.99
CA GLN A 110 40.39 -46.47 2.63
C GLN A 110 40.91 -45.45 1.61
N LEU A 111 40.09 -45.12 0.61
CA LEU A 111 40.44 -44.19 -0.47
C LEU A 111 40.59 -42.76 0.06
N GLY A 112 39.70 -42.33 0.96
CA GLY A 112 39.83 -41.07 1.69
C GLY A 112 41.12 -40.98 2.50
N SER A 113 41.52 -42.06 3.19
CA SER A 113 42.78 -42.10 3.96
C SER A 113 44.05 -42.15 3.10
N ALA A 114 43.94 -42.52 1.82
CA ALA A 114 45.07 -42.61 0.91
C ALA A 114 45.29 -41.32 0.11
N LEU A 115 44.24 -40.52 -0.11
CA LEU A 115 44.28 -39.30 -0.92
C LEU A 115 44.43 -38.01 -0.10
N PHE A 116 44.05 -38.01 1.17
CA PHE A 116 44.18 -36.87 2.10
C PHE A 116 44.98 -37.26 3.35
#